data_AF-A0A8I0GRG4-F1
#
_entry.id   AF-A0A8I0GRG4-F1
#
_cell.length_a   1.000
_cell.length_b   1.000
_cell.length_c   1.000
_cell.angle_alpha   90.00
_cell.angle_beta   90.00
_cell.angle_gamma   90.00
#
_symmetry.space_group_name_H-M   'P 1'
#
loop_
_entity.id
_entity.type
_entity.pdbx_description
1 polymer ?
#
loop_
_entity_poly.entity_id
_entity_poly.type
_entity_poly.pdbx_seq_one_letter_code
_entity_poly.pdbx_strand_id
1 'polypeptide(L)'
;MDSLSQIVLGGAVAAAIAPAGHRRAALLAGAALGTLPDLDALLLAATAADPVALMTEHRSYSHSLLVLPWVAALIWWGFKRFGKGRVAEAPGRWFWAILLALITHPLLDAFTVYGTQLWWPFTPPPTMWSSVFIIDPGYTVWLLIGCTVAWFARARPLAQRALVAGLVLSSGYLGWSLLAKHTVDREADRALAEMGLADAPRFSVAMPFNTLLWQVVAMTPNGYVIGERSLVADRGPMVFHGHPSNVQALRQAAALPAVARLQWFNRGFMRARVVDGELQLSDLRMGLEPDYTFTFAVARTEGDGWAAITPRQLRPAYEGKEGRARVERRFASMWQRIWRTPTATGVIAPKAGWQEAP
;
A
#
# COMPACT_ATOMS: atom_id res chain seq x y z
N MET A 1 1.03 -4.52 -3.17
CA MET A 1 0.66 -4.48 -4.60
C MET A 1 -0.24 -5.67 -4.85
N ASP A 2 -1.07 -5.63 -5.88
CA ASP A 2 -1.91 -6.75 -6.27
C ASP A 2 -1.08 -7.97 -6.72
N SER A 3 -1.68 -9.16 -6.59
CA SER A 3 -1.01 -10.42 -6.86
C SER A 3 -0.58 -10.58 -8.32
N LEU A 4 -1.30 -10.00 -9.29
CA LEU A 4 -0.93 -10.10 -10.70
C LEU A 4 0.39 -9.36 -10.95
N SER A 5 0.51 -8.14 -10.42
CA SER A 5 1.76 -7.36 -10.47
C SER A 5 2.95 -8.13 -9.89
N GLN A 6 2.77 -8.78 -8.74
CA GLN A 6 3.82 -9.54 -8.10
C GLN A 6 4.22 -10.80 -8.90
N ILE A 7 3.24 -11.51 -9.46
CA ILE A 7 3.46 -12.66 -10.35
C ILE A 7 4.28 -12.25 -11.59
N VAL A 8 3.88 -11.19 -12.29
CA VAL A 8 4.56 -10.81 -13.53
C VAL A 8 5.92 -10.18 -13.27
N LEU A 9 6.11 -9.46 -12.16
CA LEU A 9 7.41 -8.92 -11.76
C LEU A 9 8.40 -10.05 -11.44
N GLY A 10 8.01 -10.97 -10.54
CA GLY A 10 8.85 -12.10 -10.18
C GLY A 10 9.21 -12.97 -11.38
N GLY A 11 8.23 -13.24 -12.24
CA GLY A 11 8.43 -13.95 -13.51
C GLY A 11 9.40 -13.23 -14.44
N ALA A 12 9.20 -11.92 -14.66
CA ALA A 12 10.04 -11.12 -15.55
C ALA A 12 11.51 -11.07 -15.08
N VAL A 13 11.72 -10.79 -13.79
CA VAL A 13 13.04 -10.74 -13.16
C VAL A 13 13.75 -12.08 -13.29
N ALA A 14 13.11 -13.17 -12.87
CA ALA A 14 13.71 -14.49 -12.92
C ALA A 14 14.05 -14.92 -14.36
N ALA A 15 13.14 -14.68 -15.31
CA ALA A 15 13.33 -15.06 -16.71
C ALA A 15 14.38 -14.20 -17.44
N ALA A 16 14.55 -12.94 -17.04
CA ALA A 16 15.59 -12.07 -17.59
C ALA A 16 16.99 -12.51 -17.14
N ILE A 17 17.10 -13.06 -15.93
CA ILE A 17 18.36 -13.52 -15.34
C ILE A 17 18.69 -14.95 -15.75
N ALA A 18 17.72 -15.86 -15.82
CA ALA A 18 17.94 -17.27 -16.12
C ALA A 18 18.47 -17.51 -17.56
N PRO A 19 19.17 -18.63 -17.82
CA PRO A 19 19.57 -19.02 -19.18
C PRO A 19 18.42 -19.00 -20.19
N ALA A 20 18.72 -18.68 -21.46
CA ALA A 20 17.71 -18.59 -22.51
C ALA A 20 16.91 -19.90 -22.68
N GLY A 21 17.56 -21.06 -22.51
CA GLY A 21 16.91 -22.37 -22.52
C GLY A 21 15.97 -22.62 -21.34
N HIS A 22 16.09 -21.86 -20.25
CA HIS A 22 15.31 -22.03 -19.01
C HIS A 22 14.12 -21.08 -18.89
N ARG A 23 13.92 -20.15 -19.84
CA ARG A 23 13.00 -19.02 -19.71
C ARG A 23 11.59 -19.36 -19.23
N ARG A 24 10.94 -20.38 -19.80
CA ARG A 24 9.58 -20.75 -19.37
C ARG A 24 9.54 -21.25 -17.92
N ALA A 25 10.52 -22.05 -17.53
CA ALA A 25 10.64 -22.51 -16.16
C ALA A 25 10.95 -21.33 -15.22
N ALA A 26 11.78 -20.39 -15.64
CA ALA A 26 12.09 -19.19 -14.87
C ALA A 26 10.90 -18.23 -14.75
N LEU A 27 10.06 -18.08 -15.78
CA LEU A 27 8.82 -17.32 -15.70
C LEU A 27 7.89 -17.90 -14.63
N LEU A 28 7.68 -19.22 -14.63
CA LEU A 28 6.80 -19.90 -13.65
C LEU A 28 7.40 -19.90 -12.24
N ALA A 29 8.69 -20.21 -12.11
CA ALA A 29 9.37 -20.20 -10.82
C ALA A 29 9.41 -18.79 -10.23
N GLY A 30 9.72 -17.78 -11.05
CA GLY A 30 9.70 -16.38 -10.66
C GLY A 30 8.31 -15.91 -10.26
N ALA A 31 7.26 -16.32 -10.98
CA ALA A 31 5.87 -16.05 -10.61
C ALA A 31 5.53 -16.62 -9.23
N ALA A 32 5.87 -17.89 -8.97
CA ALA A 32 5.63 -18.54 -7.68
C ALA A 32 6.41 -17.87 -6.54
N LEU A 33 7.70 -17.57 -6.76
CA LEU A 33 8.54 -16.88 -5.78
C LEU A 33 8.07 -15.44 -5.54
N GLY A 34 7.57 -14.77 -6.57
CA GLY A 34 6.95 -13.46 -6.47
C GLY A 34 5.63 -13.49 -5.69
N THR A 35 4.97 -14.64 -5.52
CA THR A 35 3.79 -14.76 -4.63
C THR A 35 4.16 -15.19 -3.22
N LEU A 36 5.34 -15.79 -3.03
CA LEU A 36 5.73 -16.43 -1.77
C LEU A 36 5.63 -15.52 -0.53
N PRO A 37 6.08 -14.25 -0.54
CA PRO A 37 6.00 -13.39 0.65
C PRO A 37 4.56 -13.16 1.14
N ASP A 38 3.60 -12.97 0.23
CA ASP A 38 2.19 -12.72 0.53
C ASP A 38 1.43 -13.97 1.02
N LEU A 39 2.03 -15.17 0.92
CA LEU A 39 1.43 -16.37 1.50
C LEU A 39 1.41 -16.34 3.04
N ASP A 40 2.08 -15.37 3.66
CA ASP A 40 1.95 -15.07 5.08
C ASP A 40 0.49 -14.79 5.48
N ALA A 41 -0.31 -14.21 4.60
CA ALA A 41 -1.72 -13.91 4.86
C ALA A 41 -2.54 -15.18 5.12
N LEU A 42 -2.21 -16.31 4.48
CA LEU A 42 -2.88 -17.59 4.71
C LEU A 42 -2.55 -18.16 6.09
N LEU A 43 -1.28 -18.04 6.51
CA LEU A 43 -0.86 -18.46 7.84
C LEU A 43 -1.51 -17.56 8.90
N LEU A 44 -1.43 -16.25 8.73
CA LEU A 44 -2.01 -15.26 9.65
C LEU A 44 -3.53 -15.36 9.74
N ALA A 45 -4.22 -15.71 8.64
CA ALA A 45 -5.67 -15.95 8.69
C ALA A 45 -6.05 -17.07 9.68
N ALA A 46 -5.15 -18.03 9.93
CA ALA A 46 -5.36 -19.11 10.88
C ALA A 46 -4.75 -18.84 12.28
N THR A 47 -3.72 -17.98 12.37
CA THR A 47 -2.92 -17.83 13.60
C THR A 47 -2.96 -16.46 14.25
N ALA A 48 -3.43 -15.41 13.56
CA ALA A 48 -3.46 -14.06 14.10
C ALA A 48 -4.40 -13.97 15.32
N ALA A 49 -3.95 -13.30 16.37
CA ALA A 49 -4.71 -13.20 17.63
C ALA A 49 -6.02 -12.41 17.48
N ASP A 50 -6.00 -11.37 16.64
CA ASP A 50 -7.14 -10.50 16.37
C ASP A 50 -6.97 -9.80 14.99
N PRO A 51 -7.98 -9.06 14.50
CA PRO A 51 -7.91 -8.37 13.21
C PRO A 51 -6.85 -7.25 13.11
N VAL A 52 -6.44 -6.64 14.24
CA VAL A 52 -5.35 -5.66 14.25
C VAL A 52 -4.01 -6.39 14.10
N ALA A 53 -3.82 -7.52 14.77
CA ALA A 53 -2.66 -8.39 14.53
C ALA A 53 -2.62 -8.85 13.07
N LEU A 54 -3.74 -9.33 12.52
CA LEU A 54 -3.85 -9.76 11.13
C LEU A 54 -3.39 -8.67 10.14
N MET A 55 -3.85 -7.43 10.34
CA MET A 55 -3.44 -6.29 9.51
C MET A 55 -1.96 -5.94 9.68
N THR A 56 -1.49 -5.84 10.92
CA THR A 56 -0.17 -5.26 11.22
C THR A 56 0.98 -6.27 11.15
N GLU A 57 0.70 -7.56 11.21
CA GLU A 57 1.70 -8.63 11.04
C GLU A 57 1.83 -9.08 9.59
N HIS A 58 0.81 -8.85 8.75
CA HIS A 58 0.96 -9.02 7.31
C HIS A 58 2.05 -8.07 6.80
N ARG A 59 2.92 -8.58 5.93
CA ARG A 59 4.11 -7.85 5.43
C ARG A 59 5.17 -7.54 6.47
N SER A 60 5.29 -8.43 7.46
CA SER A 60 6.33 -8.38 8.49
C SER A 60 7.56 -9.22 8.12
N TYR A 61 7.83 -10.30 8.86
CA TYR A 61 9.01 -11.15 8.70
C TYR A 61 9.13 -11.75 7.29
N SER A 62 7.99 -12.07 6.66
CA SER A 62 7.87 -12.59 5.29
C SER A 62 8.40 -11.63 4.22
N HIS A 63 8.45 -10.34 4.53
CA HIS A 63 8.83 -9.25 3.62
C HIS A 63 10.15 -8.58 4.03
N SER A 64 10.86 -9.15 5.01
CA SER A 64 12.11 -8.59 5.51
C SER A 64 13.26 -8.75 4.51
N LEU A 65 13.94 -7.65 4.20
CA LEU A 65 15.15 -7.65 3.38
C LEU A 65 16.33 -8.35 4.08
N LEU A 66 16.23 -8.58 5.39
CA LEU A 66 17.21 -9.34 6.16
C LEU A 66 16.92 -10.84 6.14
N VAL A 67 15.65 -11.25 6.06
CA VAL A 67 15.22 -12.66 6.09
C VAL A 67 15.24 -13.29 4.69
N LEU A 68 14.72 -12.58 3.68
CA LEU A 68 14.55 -13.12 2.33
C LEU A 68 15.85 -13.60 1.66
N PRO A 69 17.04 -13.00 1.87
CA PRO A 69 18.28 -13.56 1.35
C PRO A 69 18.60 -14.97 1.88
N TRP A 70 18.29 -15.26 3.14
CA TRP A 70 18.47 -16.60 3.73
C TRP A 70 17.45 -17.59 3.16
N VAL A 71 16.20 -17.18 3.00
CA VAL A 71 15.16 -17.98 2.33
C VAL A 71 15.58 -18.31 0.89
N ALA A 72 16.06 -17.30 0.15
CA ALA A 72 16.58 -17.48 -1.20
C ALA A 72 17.75 -18.47 -1.25
N ALA A 73 18.72 -18.32 -0.33
CA ALA A 73 19.87 -19.21 -0.23
C ALA A 73 19.46 -20.64 0.09
N LEU A 74 18.48 -20.85 1.00
CA LEU A 74 17.97 -22.17 1.35
C LEU A 74 17.26 -22.84 0.17
N ILE A 75 16.36 -22.13 -0.51
CA ILE A 75 15.66 -22.62 -1.71
C ILE A 75 16.68 -23.00 -2.79
N TRP A 76 17.61 -22.08 -3.09
CA TRP A 76 18.66 -22.32 -4.07
C TRP A 76 19.53 -23.52 -3.70
N TRP A 77 19.97 -23.61 -2.44
CA TRP A 77 20.80 -24.71 -1.95
C TRP A 77 20.07 -26.05 -2.08
N GLY A 78 18.79 -26.12 -1.71
CA GLY A 78 17.98 -27.33 -1.85
C GLY A 78 17.91 -27.81 -3.30
N PHE A 79 17.56 -26.92 -4.24
CA PHE A 79 17.50 -27.26 -5.66
C PHE A 79 18.87 -27.55 -6.29
N LYS A 80 19.95 -26.95 -5.78
CA LYS A 80 21.31 -27.24 -6.23
C LYS A 80 21.82 -28.58 -5.71
N ARG A 81 21.58 -28.89 -4.43
CA ARG A 81 22.15 -30.05 -3.72
C ARG A 81 21.41 -31.34 -4.05
N PHE A 82 20.09 -31.27 -4.18
CA PHE A 82 19.22 -32.43 -4.37
C PHE A 82 18.55 -32.45 -5.74
N GLY A 83 18.53 -31.32 -6.46
CA GLY A 83 18.02 -31.27 -7.82
C GLY A 83 19.08 -31.68 -8.85
N LYS A 84 18.67 -32.47 -9.85
CA LYS A 84 19.44 -32.72 -11.09
C LYS A 84 18.93 -31.85 -12.26
N GLY A 85 18.44 -30.66 -11.94
CA GLY A 85 17.73 -29.79 -12.88
C GLY A 85 18.40 -28.45 -13.13
N ARG A 86 17.60 -27.52 -13.65
CA ARG A 86 18.04 -26.19 -14.15
C ARG A 86 18.88 -25.38 -13.16
N VAL A 87 18.63 -25.49 -11.85
CA VAL A 87 19.41 -24.79 -10.81
C VAL A 87 20.82 -25.34 -10.72
N ALA A 88 21.00 -26.67 -10.80
CA ALA A 88 22.33 -27.30 -10.82
C ALA A 88 23.09 -27.01 -12.13
N GLU A 89 22.39 -26.87 -13.26
CA GLU A 89 22.98 -26.52 -14.56
C GLU A 89 23.51 -25.08 -14.62
N ALA A 90 22.85 -24.13 -13.95
CA ALA A 90 23.23 -22.71 -13.96
C ALA A 90 23.10 -22.05 -12.57
N PRO A 91 23.88 -22.50 -11.57
CA PRO A 91 23.66 -22.18 -10.16
C PRO A 91 23.77 -20.69 -9.86
N GLY A 92 24.76 -19.99 -10.44
CA GLY A 92 24.91 -18.55 -10.21
C GLY A 92 23.72 -17.73 -10.72
N ARG A 93 23.23 -18.03 -11.93
CA ARG A 93 22.08 -17.32 -12.52
C ARG A 93 20.79 -17.60 -11.76
N TRP A 94 20.59 -18.85 -11.32
CA TRP A 94 19.41 -19.21 -10.54
C TRP A 94 19.42 -18.67 -9.12
N PHE A 95 20.60 -18.53 -8.48
CA PHE A 95 20.70 -17.85 -7.19
C PHE A 95 20.14 -16.44 -7.29
N TRP A 96 20.63 -15.65 -8.26
CA TRP A 96 20.17 -14.27 -8.46
C TRP A 96 18.71 -14.20 -8.92
N ALA A 97 18.25 -15.13 -9.76
CA ALA A 97 16.85 -15.19 -10.17
C ALA A 97 15.91 -15.41 -8.97
N ILE A 98 16.27 -16.33 -8.05
CA ILE A 98 15.48 -16.61 -6.85
C ILE A 98 15.53 -15.42 -5.89
N LEU A 99 16.73 -14.93 -5.60
CA LEU A 99 16.93 -13.82 -4.66
C LEU A 99 16.19 -12.57 -5.12
N LEU A 100 16.34 -12.16 -6.38
CA LEU A 100 15.72 -10.94 -6.88
C LEU A 100 14.20 -11.09 -7.07
N ALA A 101 13.69 -12.28 -7.43
CA ALA A 101 12.24 -12.51 -7.43
C ALA A 101 11.63 -12.31 -6.03
N LEU A 102 12.34 -12.75 -4.98
CA LEU A 102 11.90 -12.57 -3.59
C LEU A 102 12.07 -11.14 -3.09
N ILE A 103 13.20 -10.49 -3.37
CA ILE A 103 13.52 -9.14 -2.86
C ILE A 103 12.72 -8.04 -3.58
N THR A 104 12.43 -8.21 -4.87
CA THR A 104 11.69 -7.17 -5.61
C THR A 104 10.22 -7.07 -5.17
N HIS A 105 9.64 -8.14 -4.61
CA HIS A 105 8.29 -8.15 -4.06
C HIS A 105 8.07 -7.12 -2.93
N PRO A 106 8.78 -7.20 -1.78
CA PRO A 106 8.58 -6.25 -0.68
C PRO A 106 9.03 -4.83 -1.05
N LEU A 107 10.00 -4.70 -1.97
CA LEU A 107 10.38 -3.40 -2.51
C LEU A 107 9.24 -2.76 -3.29
N LEU A 108 8.57 -3.50 -4.18
CA LEU A 108 7.38 -3.01 -4.88
C LEU A 108 6.25 -2.68 -3.91
N ASP A 109 6.07 -3.50 -2.87
CA ASP A 109 5.08 -3.23 -1.84
C ASP A 109 5.34 -1.95 -1.05
N ALA A 110 6.60 -1.58 -0.84
CA ALA A 110 6.96 -0.32 -0.21
C ALA A 110 6.56 0.91 -1.05
N PHE A 111 6.29 0.75 -2.37
CA PHE A 111 5.73 1.83 -3.20
C PHE A 111 4.24 2.08 -2.94
N THR A 112 3.53 1.20 -2.21
CA THR A 112 2.12 1.40 -1.85
C THR A 112 1.96 1.98 -0.44
N VAL A 113 0.74 2.37 -0.09
CA VAL A 113 0.43 3.05 1.19
C VAL A 113 0.22 2.09 2.38
N TYR A 114 0.22 0.77 2.15
CA TYR A 114 -0.06 -0.23 3.20
C TYR A 114 0.94 -0.20 4.34
N GLY A 115 2.23 -0.11 4.00
CA GLY A 115 3.31 -0.25 4.98
C GLY A 115 3.91 -1.64 4.94
N THR A 116 5.19 -1.72 4.57
CA THR A 116 5.96 -2.96 4.53
C THR A 116 7.10 -2.89 5.52
N GLN A 117 7.26 -3.90 6.38
CA GLN A 117 8.30 -3.91 7.42
C GLN A 117 9.63 -4.45 6.87
N LEU A 118 10.23 -3.71 5.93
CA LEU A 118 11.47 -4.10 5.24
C LEU A 118 12.63 -4.47 6.18
N TRP A 119 12.67 -3.88 7.38
CA TRP A 119 13.77 -3.98 8.33
C TRP A 119 13.45 -4.85 9.56
N TRP A 120 12.39 -5.67 9.50
CA TRP A 120 12.12 -6.62 10.57
C TRP A 120 13.38 -7.49 10.82
N PRO A 121 13.84 -7.69 12.08
CA PRO A 121 13.13 -7.48 13.34
C PRO A 121 13.37 -6.14 14.06
N PHE A 122 14.03 -5.15 13.46
CA PHE A 122 14.29 -3.85 14.11
C PHE A 122 13.04 -2.97 14.30
N THR A 123 11.91 -3.38 13.73
CA THR A 123 10.57 -2.78 13.88
C THR A 123 10.47 -1.24 13.82
N PRO A 124 11.17 -0.52 12.90
CA PRO A 124 10.79 0.86 12.62
C PRO A 124 9.35 0.89 12.04
N PRO A 125 8.66 2.06 12.08
CA PRO A 125 7.36 2.18 11.44
C PRO A 125 7.39 1.68 9.98
N PRO A 126 6.40 0.89 9.53
CA PRO A 126 6.40 0.26 8.21
C PRO A 126 6.69 1.26 7.07
N THR A 127 7.45 0.82 6.06
CA THR A 127 7.82 1.66 4.90
C THR A 127 6.62 1.83 3.96
N MET A 128 6.27 3.08 3.64
CA MET A 128 5.14 3.42 2.77
C MET A 128 5.46 4.64 1.88
N TRP A 129 6.21 4.44 0.79
CA TRP A 129 6.47 5.52 -0.15
C TRP A 129 5.20 6.03 -0.83
N SER A 130 4.17 5.16 -0.95
CA SER A 130 2.80 5.55 -1.32
C SER A 130 2.73 6.30 -2.66
N SER A 131 3.60 5.96 -3.63
CA SER A 131 3.66 6.64 -4.92
C SER A 131 2.84 5.94 -6.01
N VAL A 132 2.43 4.68 -5.78
CA VAL A 132 1.47 3.98 -6.64
C VAL A 132 0.36 3.38 -5.80
N PHE A 133 -0.81 3.20 -6.42
CA PHE A 133 -1.90 2.49 -5.77
C PHE A 133 -1.64 0.97 -5.75
N ILE A 134 -2.37 0.25 -4.90
CA ILE A 134 -2.22 -1.21 -4.73
C ILE A 134 -2.44 -1.96 -6.06
N ILE A 135 -3.37 -1.47 -6.88
CA ILE A 135 -3.63 -1.97 -8.24
C ILE A 135 -3.32 -0.83 -9.21
N ASP A 136 -2.27 -0.97 -10.02
CA ASP A 136 -1.86 0.03 -11.00
C ASP A 136 -1.56 -0.63 -12.36
N PRO A 137 -2.51 -0.62 -13.30
CA PRO A 137 -2.32 -1.21 -14.62
C PRO A 137 -1.17 -0.58 -15.42
N GLY A 138 -0.85 0.70 -15.17
CA GLY A 138 0.26 1.41 -15.82
C GLY A 138 1.62 0.84 -15.46
N TYR A 139 1.76 0.28 -14.25
CA TYR A 139 2.93 -0.50 -13.85
C TYR A 139 2.91 -1.91 -14.46
N THR A 140 1.79 -2.63 -14.33
CA THR A 140 1.70 -4.08 -14.59
C THR A 140 1.74 -4.44 -16.08
N VAL A 141 1.16 -3.59 -16.96
CA VAL A 141 0.95 -3.93 -18.37
C VAL A 141 2.25 -4.21 -19.13
N TRP A 142 3.32 -3.46 -18.84
CA TRP A 142 4.61 -3.63 -19.50
C TRP A 142 5.28 -4.95 -19.15
N LEU A 143 5.19 -5.34 -17.88
CA LEU A 143 5.69 -6.63 -17.39
C LEU A 143 4.88 -7.78 -17.97
N LEU A 144 3.55 -7.64 -18.02
CA LEU A 144 2.67 -8.64 -18.62
C LEU A 144 3.02 -8.87 -20.09
N ILE A 145 3.12 -7.81 -20.90
CA ILE A 145 3.52 -7.89 -22.31
C ILE A 145 4.91 -8.55 -22.44
N GLY A 146 5.89 -8.14 -21.63
CA GLY A 146 7.23 -8.71 -21.62
C GLY A 146 7.25 -10.22 -21.34
N CYS A 147 6.53 -10.65 -20.30
CA CYS A 147 6.35 -12.05 -19.92
C CYS A 147 5.64 -12.86 -21.00
N THR A 148 4.55 -12.34 -21.57
CA THR A 148 3.80 -13.00 -22.65
C THR A 148 4.67 -13.19 -23.89
N VAL A 149 5.36 -12.14 -24.34
CA VAL A 149 6.28 -12.24 -25.49
C VAL A 149 7.40 -13.25 -25.20
N ALA A 150 7.98 -13.22 -23.99
CA ALA A 150 9.03 -14.15 -23.61
C ALA A 150 8.57 -15.61 -23.55
N TRP A 151 7.33 -15.86 -23.11
CA TRP A 151 6.73 -17.18 -23.08
C TRP A 151 6.67 -17.83 -24.47
N PHE A 152 6.25 -17.06 -25.49
CA PHE A 152 6.14 -17.54 -26.87
C PHE A 152 7.48 -17.51 -27.63
N ALA A 153 8.31 -16.47 -27.42
CA ALA A 153 9.60 -16.35 -28.08
C ALA A 153 10.67 -17.33 -27.53
N ARG A 154 10.47 -17.90 -26.33
CA ARG A 154 11.33 -18.94 -25.72
C ARG A 154 12.80 -18.48 -25.71
N ALA A 155 13.72 -19.27 -26.25
CA ALA A 155 15.15 -19.00 -26.25
C ALA A 155 15.59 -17.89 -27.25
N ARG A 156 14.68 -17.37 -28.09
CA ARG A 156 15.02 -16.33 -29.08
C ARG A 156 15.47 -15.02 -28.42
N PRO A 157 16.35 -14.21 -29.04
CA PRO A 157 16.78 -12.92 -28.48
C PRO A 157 15.63 -11.95 -28.16
N LEU A 158 14.53 -12.05 -28.93
CA LEU A 158 13.30 -11.26 -28.72
C LEU A 158 12.76 -11.37 -27.29
N ALA A 159 12.81 -12.55 -26.68
CA ALA A 159 12.35 -12.73 -25.29
C ALA A 159 13.20 -11.91 -24.30
N GLN A 160 14.52 -11.83 -24.49
CA GLN A 160 15.36 -10.98 -23.62
C GLN A 160 14.96 -9.52 -23.76
N ARG A 161 14.83 -9.05 -25.00
CA ARG A 161 14.52 -7.66 -25.31
C ARG A 161 13.16 -7.27 -24.71
N ALA A 162 12.16 -8.13 -24.83
CA ALA A 162 10.83 -7.91 -24.28
C ALA A 162 10.83 -7.88 -22.74
N LEU A 163 11.54 -8.80 -22.08
CA LEU A 163 11.65 -8.81 -20.61
C LEU A 163 12.36 -7.55 -20.09
N VAL A 164 13.49 -7.20 -20.70
CA VAL A 164 14.25 -6.00 -20.33
C VAL A 164 13.44 -4.73 -20.60
N ALA A 165 12.77 -4.63 -21.74
CA ALA A 165 11.89 -3.49 -22.03
C ALA A 165 10.74 -3.39 -21.01
N GLY A 166 10.09 -4.51 -20.67
CA GLY A 166 9.04 -4.54 -19.65
C GLY A 166 9.53 -4.06 -18.28
N LEU A 167 10.70 -4.53 -17.84
CA LEU A 167 11.34 -4.11 -16.59
C LEU A 167 11.75 -2.63 -16.61
N VAL A 168 12.37 -2.17 -17.70
CA VAL A 168 12.79 -0.77 -17.85
C VAL A 168 11.59 0.18 -17.84
N LEU A 169 10.52 -0.16 -18.57
CA LEU A 169 9.31 0.65 -18.64
C LEU A 169 8.57 0.67 -17.30
N SER A 170 8.45 -0.47 -16.61
CA SER A 170 7.78 -0.51 -15.30
C SER A 170 8.61 0.17 -14.21
N SER A 171 9.94 0.03 -14.20
CA SER A 171 10.83 0.78 -13.31
C SER A 171 10.81 2.28 -13.63
N GLY A 172 10.78 2.66 -14.91
CA GLY A 172 10.63 4.05 -15.35
C GLY A 172 9.29 4.65 -14.87
N TYR A 173 8.21 3.86 -14.90
CA TYR A 173 6.91 4.26 -14.35
C TYR A 173 6.97 4.52 -12.84
N LEU A 174 7.66 3.68 -12.05
CA LEU A 174 7.88 3.94 -10.62
C LEU A 174 8.76 5.17 -10.38
N GLY A 175 9.76 5.40 -11.23
CA GLY A 175 10.56 6.63 -11.19
C GLY A 175 9.71 7.88 -11.43
N TRP A 176 8.85 7.83 -12.45
CA TRP A 176 7.86 8.88 -12.71
C TRP A 176 6.91 9.09 -11.53
N SER A 177 6.37 8.02 -10.93
CA SER A 177 5.41 8.13 -9.82
C SER A 177 6.01 8.82 -8.61
N LEU A 178 7.31 8.63 -8.34
CA LEU A 178 8.03 9.36 -7.29
C LEU A 178 8.18 10.86 -7.61
N LEU A 179 8.45 11.23 -8.87
CA LEU A 179 8.53 12.64 -9.29
C LEU A 179 7.16 13.33 -9.23
N ALA A 180 6.12 12.62 -9.68
CA ALA A 180 4.73 13.02 -9.57
C ALA A 180 4.36 13.29 -8.11
N LYS A 181 4.67 12.33 -7.22
CA LYS A 181 4.47 12.47 -5.77
C LYS A 181 5.18 13.70 -5.20
N HIS A 182 6.46 13.88 -5.51
CA HIS A 182 7.24 15.03 -5.03
C HIS A 182 6.60 16.37 -5.43
N THR A 183 6.08 16.44 -6.66
CA THR A 183 5.36 17.63 -7.13
C THR A 183 4.08 17.88 -6.32
N VAL A 184 3.30 16.83 -6.03
CA VAL A 184 2.08 16.94 -5.21
C VAL A 184 2.42 17.35 -3.78
N ASP A 185 3.42 16.71 -3.16
CA ASP A 185 3.84 16.99 -1.79
C ASP A 185 4.24 18.46 -1.63
N ARG A 186 5.01 19.01 -2.58
CA ARG A 186 5.39 20.43 -2.57
C ARG A 186 4.19 21.38 -2.61
N GLU A 187 3.19 21.10 -3.43
CA GLU A 187 1.99 21.95 -3.52
C GLU A 187 1.07 21.79 -2.30
N ALA A 188 1.06 20.59 -1.71
CA ALA A 188 0.40 20.35 -0.43
C ALA A 188 1.07 21.12 0.71
N ASP A 189 2.40 21.12 0.76
CA ASP A 189 3.17 21.83 1.78
C ASP A 189 2.91 23.34 1.76
N ARG A 190 2.85 23.93 0.56
CA ARG A 190 2.48 25.34 0.38
C ARG A 190 1.07 25.63 0.91
N ALA A 191 0.08 24.87 0.46
CA ALA A 191 -1.31 25.08 0.86
C ALA A 191 -1.54 24.83 2.37
N LEU A 192 -0.88 23.83 2.96
CA LEU A 192 -0.96 23.55 4.39
C LEU A 192 -0.27 24.63 5.22
N ALA A 193 0.86 25.18 4.77
CA ALA A 193 1.53 26.28 5.44
C ALA A 193 0.65 27.54 5.50
N GLU A 194 -0.05 27.87 4.41
CA GLU A 194 -1.03 28.98 4.37
C GLU A 194 -2.19 28.78 5.35
N MET A 195 -2.54 27.53 5.67
CA MET A 195 -3.56 27.17 6.66
C MET A 195 -3.02 27.11 8.11
N GLY A 196 -1.75 27.46 8.34
CA GLY A 196 -1.11 27.32 9.66
C GLY A 196 -0.82 25.86 10.05
N LEU A 197 -0.78 24.94 9.09
CA LEU A 197 -0.53 23.52 9.26
C LEU A 197 0.82 23.10 8.66
N ALA A 198 1.82 24.00 8.67
CA ALA A 198 3.14 23.75 8.07
C ALA A 198 3.82 22.48 8.59
N ASP A 199 3.73 22.21 9.90
CA ASP A 199 4.36 21.05 10.56
C ASP A 199 3.41 19.86 10.78
N ALA A 200 2.18 19.94 10.26
CA ALA A 200 1.20 18.87 10.43
C ALA A 200 1.71 17.55 9.81
N PRO A 201 1.67 16.41 10.55
CA PRO A 201 1.95 15.11 9.97
C PRO A 201 1.05 14.86 8.76
N ARG A 202 1.64 14.45 7.64
CA ARG A 202 0.92 14.23 6.38
C ARG A 202 1.45 13.05 5.59
N PHE A 203 0.60 12.52 4.72
CA PHE A 203 1.03 11.65 3.63
C PHE A 203 0.23 11.96 2.37
N SER A 204 0.81 11.64 1.22
CA SER A 204 0.09 11.62 -0.05
C SER A 204 0.09 10.22 -0.65
N VAL A 205 -0.94 9.92 -1.42
CA VAL A 205 -1.13 8.63 -2.08
C VAL A 205 -1.73 8.83 -3.46
N ALA A 206 -1.22 8.07 -4.43
CA ALA A 206 -1.82 8.01 -5.76
C ALA A 206 -3.21 7.36 -5.69
N MET A 207 -4.19 7.97 -6.38
CA MET A 207 -5.54 7.44 -6.42
C MET A 207 -5.61 6.14 -7.23
N PRO A 208 -6.62 5.28 -7.02
CA PRO A 208 -6.74 4.00 -7.71
C PRO A 208 -6.48 4.04 -9.22
N PHE A 209 -5.69 3.07 -9.70
CA PHE A 209 -5.41 2.78 -11.12
C PHE A 209 -4.62 3.84 -11.90
N ASN A 210 -4.09 4.89 -11.25
CA ASN A 210 -3.37 5.95 -11.96
C ASN A 210 -2.36 6.68 -11.05
N THR A 211 -1.43 7.41 -11.67
CA THR A 211 -0.46 8.31 -11.00
C THR A 211 -0.69 9.78 -11.33
N LEU A 212 -1.90 10.14 -11.78
CA LEU A 212 -2.25 11.49 -12.24
C LEU A 212 -3.09 12.28 -11.22
N LEU A 213 -3.94 11.60 -10.44
CA LEU A 213 -4.70 12.17 -9.34
C LEU A 213 -4.20 11.61 -8.01
N TRP A 214 -4.03 12.51 -7.05
CA TRP A 214 -3.45 12.21 -5.76
C TRP A 214 -4.33 12.72 -4.64
N GLN A 215 -4.36 11.98 -3.54
CA GLN A 215 -4.98 12.41 -2.29
C GLN A 215 -3.87 12.74 -1.29
N VAL A 216 -4.05 13.82 -0.54
CA VAL A 216 -3.19 14.23 0.57
C VAL A 216 -4.03 14.30 1.82
N VAL A 217 -3.54 13.68 2.89
CA VAL A 217 -4.16 13.73 4.22
C VAL A 217 -3.17 14.37 5.18
N ALA A 218 -3.63 15.36 5.96
CA ALA A 218 -2.84 15.97 7.02
C ALA A 218 -3.60 15.95 8.34
N MET A 219 -2.94 15.56 9.43
CA MET A 219 -3.53 15.52 10.77
C MET A 219 -3.62 16.93 11.37
N THR A 220 -4.69 17.23 12.10
CA THR A 220 -4.90 18.51 12.78
C THR A 220 -5.19 18.30 14.27
N PRO A 221 -5.12 19.35 15.12
CA PRO A 221 -5.41 19.21 16.55
C PRO A 221 -6.81 18.67 16.89
N ASN A 222 -7.78 18.83 15.97
CA ASN A 222 -9.18 18.46 16.15
C ASN A 222 -9.65 17.34 15.19
N GLY A 223 -8.75 16.79 14.37
CA GLY A 223 -9.16 15.95 13.25
C GLY A 223 -8.09 15.75 12.19
N TYR A 224 -8.50 15.87 10.93
CA TYR A 224 -7.63 15.80 9.77
C TYR A 224 -8.24 16.61 8.62
N VAL A 225 -7.43 16.90 7.62
CA VAL A 225 -7.87 17.51 6.37
C VAL A 225 -7.50 16.60 5.20
N ILE A 226 -8.36 16.57 4.18
CA ILE A 226 -8.13 15.85 2.93
C ILE A 226 -8.14 16.84 1.77
N GLY A 227 -7.13 16.76 0.91
CA GLY A 227 -7.06 17.49 -0.35
C GLY A 227 -6.78 16.55 -1.50
N GLU A 228 -7.28 16.87 -2.68
CA GLU A 228 -6.98 16.15 -3.91
C GLU A 228 -6.25 17.06 -4.89
N ARG A 229 -5.28 16.50 -5.62
CA ARG A 229 -4.57 17.20 -6.69
C ARG A 229 -4.44 16.35 -7.94
N SER A 230 -4.97 16.88 -9.04
CA SER A 230 -4.68 16.40 -10.39
C SER A 230 -3.43 17.09 -10.94
N LEU A 231 -2.47 16.30 -11.41
CA LEU A 231 -1.30 16.80 -12.16
C LEU A 231 -1.67 17.33 -13.55
N VAL A 232 -2.86 16.98 -14.06
CA VAL A 232 -3.32 17.37 -15.39
C VAL A 232 -4.17 18.63 -15.34
N ALA A 233 -5.17 18.68 -14.46
CA ALA A 233 -6.20 19.71 -14.47
C ALA A 233 -5.96 20.86 -13.47
N ASP A 234 -5.29 20.59 -12.36
CA ASP A 234 -5.16 21.59 -11.29
C ASP A 234 -3.97 22.51 -11.57
N ARG A 235 -4.20 23.82 -11.41
CA ARG A 235 -3.20 24.89 -11.61
C ARG A 235 -3.06 25.82 -10.40
N GLY A 236 -4.11 25.94 -9.60
CA GLY A 236 -4.11 26.75 -8.38
C GLY A 236 -3.61 26.00 -7.13
N PRO A 237 -3.68 26.68 -5.97
CA PRO A 237 -3.44 26.08 -4.66
C PRO A 237 -4.33 24.86 -4.42
N MET A 238 -3.82 23.91 -3.65
CA MET A 238 -4.59 22.73 -3.28
C MET A 238 -5.67 23.10 -2.26
N VAL A 239 -6.90 22.62 -2.47
CA VAL A 239 -8.02 22.85 -1.56
C VAL A 239 -8.15 21.65 -0.62
N PHE A 240 -8.29 21.95 0.67
CA PHE A 240 -8.44 20.97 1.73
C PHE A 240 -9.82 21.06 2.40
N HIS A 241 -10.39 19.91 2.71
CA HIS A 241 -11.65 19.79 3.46
C HIS A 241 -11.36 19.16 4.83
N GLY A 242 -11.90 19.77 5.89
CA GLY A 242 -11.71 19.31 7.26
C GLY A 242 -12.70 18.22 7.67
N HIS A 243 -12.21 17.26 8.44
CA HIS A 243 -12.96 16.14 8.99
C HIS A 243 -12.67 15.99 10.49
N PRO A 244 -13.69 15.81 11.33
CA PRO A 244 -13.51 15.68 12.77
C PRO A 244 -12.92 14.31 13.15
N SER A 245 -12.23 14.27 14.28
CA SER A 245 -11.78 13.05 14.96
C SER A 245 -11.88 13.25 16.47
N ASN A 246 -12.25 12.22 17.21
CA ASN A 246 -12.26 12.29 18.68
C ASN A 246 -10.83 12.14 19.23
N VAL A 247 -10.04 13.22 19.10
CA VAL A 247 -8.62 13.27 19.50
C VAL A 247 -8.46 13.11 21.01
N GLN A 248 -9.45 13.52 21.80
CA GLN A 248 -9.45 13.30 23.25
C GLN A 248 -9.51 11.81 23.60
N ALA A 249 -10.49 11.08 23.05
CA ALA A 249 -10.62 9.63 23.26
C ALA A 249 -9.36 8.88 22.80
N LEU A 250 -8.80 9.27 21.65
CA LEU A 250 -7.56 8.67 21.15
C LEU A 250 -6.38 8.87 22.11
N ARG A 251 -6.22 10.07 22.68
CA ARG A 251 -5.15 10.36 23.66
C ARG A 251 -5.35 9.59 24.97
N GLN A 252 -6.58 9.51 25.47
CA GLN A 252 -6.89 8.77 26.70
C GLN A 252 -6.64 7.27 26.54
N ALA A 253 -6.91 6.71 25.36
CA ALA A 253 -6.74 5.29 25.06
C ALA A 253 -5.35 4.93 24.51
N ALA A 254 -4.41 5.88 24.41
CA ALA A 254 -3.13 5.68 23.71
C ALA A 254 -2.26 4.53 24.26
N ALA A 255 -2.38 4.24 25.56
CA ALA A 255 -1.63 3.17 26.23
C ALA A 255 -2.23 1.77 25.97
N LEU A 256 -3.43 1.66 25.41
CA LEU A 256 -4.04 0.36 25.13
C LEU A 256 -3.26 -0.35 24.00
N PRO A 257 -3.00 -1.67 24.11
CA PRO A 257 -2.13 -2.39 23.17
C PRO A 257 -2.52 -2.23 21.69
N ALA A 258 -3.82 -2.36 21.37
CA ALA A 258 -4.31 -2.22 19.99
C ALA A 258 -4.13 -0.79 19.47
N VAL A 259 -4.34 0.22 20.31
CA VAL A 259 -4.18 1.64 19.94
C VAL A 259 -2.71 1.96 19.67
N ALA A 260 -1.81 1.56 20.58
CA ALA A 260 -0.38 1.74 20.41
C ALA A 260 0.15 1.01 19.17
N ARG A 261 -0.32 -0.22 18.93
CA ARG A 261 0.05 -1.01 17.74
C ARG A 261 -0.40 -0.34 16.45
N LEU A 262 -1.64 0.14 16.38
CA LEU A 262 -2.14 0.87 15.22
C LEU A 262 -1.38 2.18 15.02
N GLN A 263 -1.14 2.95 16.08
CA GLN A 263 -0.40 4.21 16.02
C GLN A 263 1.02 4.02 15.47
N TRP A 264 1.73 2.97 15.90
CA TRP A 264 3.02 2.61 15.32
C TRP A 264 2.91 2.20 13.84
N PHE A 265 1.94 1.35 13.51
CA PHE A 265 1.80 0.78 12.16
C PHE A 265 1.42 1.85 11.12
N ASN A 266 0.45 2.71 11.46
CA ASN A 266 -0.07 3.74 10.57
C ASN A 266 0.57 5.11 10.76
N ARG A 267 1.58 5.22 11.63
CA ARG A 267 2.27 6.48 11.95
C ARG A 267 1.35 7.59 12.48
N GLY A 268 0.24 7.20 13.13
CA GLY A 268 -0.78 8.11 13.65
C GLY A 268 -1.82 8.58 12.64
N PHE A 269 -1.79 8.11 11.39
CA PHE A 269 -2.78 8.46 10.36
C PHE A 269 -4.09 7.67 10.56
N MET A 270 -4.84 8.03 11.60
CA MET A 270 -6.13 7.40 11.91
C MET A 270 -7.17 8.40 12.43
N ARG A 271 -8.43 8.11 12.11
CA ARG A 271 -9.59 8.78 12.71
C ARG A 271 -10.07 7.97 13.91
N ALA A 272 -10.38 8.66 15.00
CA ALA A 272 -11.09 8.12 16.15
C ALA A 272 -12.56 8.58 16.13
N ARG A 273 -13.49 7.66 16.40
CA ARG A 273 -14.90 7.93 16.66
C ARG A 273 -15.34 7.16 17.90
N VAL A 274 -16.29 7.70 18.63
CA VAL A 274 -16.96 6.99 19.72
C VAL A 274 -18.39 6.74 19.27
N VAL A 275 -18.76 5.47 19.16
CA VAL A 275 -20.09 5.06 18.69
C VAL A 275 -20.58 3.95 19.61
N ASP A 276 -21.76 4.11 20.18
CA ASP A 276 -22.35 3.15 21.13
C ASP A 276 -21.40 2.78 22.28
N GLY A 277 -20.63 3.76 22.76
CA GLY A 277 -19.64 3.57 23.83
C GLY A 277 -18.35 2.85 23.39
N GLU A 278 -18.19 2.49 22.12
CA GLU A 278 -16.96 1.88 21.59
C GLU A 278 -16.06 2.90 20.89
N LEU A 279 -14.76 2.84 21.19
CA LEU A 279 -13.74 3.57 20.45
C LEU A 279 -13.44 2.84 19.15
N GLN A 280 -13.79 3.48 18.04
CA GLN A 280 -13.53 3.02 16.69
C GLN A 280 -12.35 3.79 16.08
N LEU A 281 -11.35 3.06 15.59
CA LEU A 281 -10.19 3.60 14.90
C LEU A 281 -10.20 3.20 13.42
N SER A 282 -10.20 4.19 12.52
CA SER A 282 -10.10 4.01 11.07
C SER A 282 -8.70 4.40 10.58
N ASP A 283 -8.00 3.52 9.87
CA ASP A 283 -6.74 3.86 9.19
C ASP A 283 -7.02 4.73 7.95
N LEU A 284 -6.56 5.99 7.98
CA LEU A 284 -6.85 6.99 6.95
C LEU A 284 -6.12 6.72 5.63
N ARG A 285 -5.11 5.84 5.65
CA ARG A 285 -4.34 5.45 4.47
C ARG A 285 -5.12 4.52 3.54
N MET A 286 -6.16 3.87 4.06
CA MET A 286 -6.81 2.72 3.43
C MET A 286 -8.30 2.93 3.25
N GLY A 287 -8.68 3.55 2.13
CA GLY A 287 -10.06 3.84 1.78
C GLY A 287 -10.23 5.30 1.39
N LEU A 288 -11.48 5.76 1.35
CA LEU A 288 -11.84 7.13 0.97
C LEU A 288 -12.95 7.63 1.88
N GLU A 289 -12.78 8.82 2.45
CA GLU A 289 -13.72 9.45 3.39
C GLU A 289 -15.18 9.42 2.91
N PRO A 290 -16.19 8.99 3.72
CA PRO A 290 -16.07 8.62 5.13
C PRO A 290 -15.75 7.14 5.41
N ASP A 291 -15.43 6.35 4.38
CA ASP A 291 -15.40 4.89 4.45
C ASP A 291 -13.98 4.35 4.30
N TYR A 292 -13.46 3.75 5.38
CA TYR A 292 -12.10 3.20 5.43
C TYR A 292 -12.15 1.68 5.61
N THR A 293 -11.36 0.97 4.80
CA THR A 293 -11.30 -0.51 4.75
C THR A 293 -10.91 -1.11 6.10
N PHE A 294 -9.97 -0.47 6.79
CA PHE A 294 -9.48 -0.89 8.10
C PHE A 294 -10.04 0.03 9.17
N THR A 295 -11.23 -0.32 9.65
CA THR A 295 -11.85 0.30 10.81
C THR A 295 -12.02 -0.76 11.89
N PHE A 296 -11.60 -0.48 13.12
CA PHE A 296 -11.64 -1.43 14.23
C PHE A 296 -12.30 -0.81 15.45
N ALA A 297 -13.19 -1.56 16.11
CA ALA A 297 -13.51 -1.28 17.52
C ALA A 297 -12.39 -1.86 18.38
N VAL A 298 -11.79 -1.04 19.25
CA VAL A 298 -10.58 -1.41 20.02
C VAL A 298 -10.71 -1.22 21.53
N ALA A 299 -11.67 -0.41 21.98
CA ALA A 299 -11.94 -0.19 23.39
C ALA A 299 -13.42 0.13 23.61
N ARG A 300 -13.89 0.00 24.84
CA ARG A 300 -15.22 0.43 25.28
C ARG A 300 -15.08 1.37 26.48
N THR A 301 -16.00 2.31 26.61
CA THR A 301 -16.10 3.19 27.79
C THR A 301 -16.36 2.36 29.04
N GLU A 302 -15.56 2.57 30.08
CA GLU A 302 -15.74 1.99 31.41
C GLU A 302 -15.51 3.09 32.46
N GLY A 303 -16.60 3.51 33.12
CA GLY A 303 -16.58 4.72 33.95
C GLY A 303 -16.17 5.95 33.14
N ASP A 304 -15.19 6.71 33.65
CA ASP A 304 -14.59 7.87 32.98
C ASP A 304 -13.41 7.50 32.05
N GLY A 305 -13.14 6.20 31.87
CA GLY A 305 -11.97 5.67 31.16
C GLY A 305 -12.31 4.75 29.99
N TRP A 306 -11.26 4.10 29.48
CA TRP A 306 -11.33 3.16 28.36
C TRP A 306 -10.83 1.77 28.79
N ALA A 307 -11.65 0.76 28.56
CA ALA A 307 -11.29 -0.65 28.73
C ALA A 307 -10.94 -1.26 27.38
N ALA A 308 -9.81 -1.97 27.29
CA ALA A 308 -9.47 -2.72 26.09
C ALA A 308 -10.50 -3.82 25.82
N ILE A 309 -10.89 -3.99 24.56
CA ILE A 309 -11.67 -5.14 24.08
C ILE A 309 -10.82 -5.93 23.08
N THR A 310 -11.16 -7.19 22.83
CA THR A 310 -10.59 -7.91 21.67
C THR A 310 -10.98 -7.14 20.40
N PRO A 311 -9.99 -6.67 19.60
CA PRO A 311 -10.30 -5.85 18.44
C PRO A 311 -11.24 -6.55 17.48
N ARG A 312 -12.14 -5.79 16.88
CA ARG A 312 -13.12 -6.31 15.93
C ARG A 312 -13.14 -5.42 14.70
N GLN A 313 -12.87 -5.98 13.53
CA GLN A 313 -12.92 -5.21 12.29
C GLN A 313 -14.38 -4.91 11.94
N LEU A 314 -14.67 -3.62 11.82
CA LEU A 314 -15.95 -3.12 11.37
C LEU A 314 -15.94 -3.11 9.84
N ARG A 315 -16.96 -3.72 9.25
CA ARG A 315 -17.10 -3.80 7.81
C ARG A 315 -17.33 -2.40 7.23
N PRO A 316 -16.69 -2.03 6.11
CA PRO A 316 -16.99 -0.78 5.42
C PRO A 316 -18.48 -0.71 5.04
N ALA A 317 -19.06 0.49 4.98
CA ALA A 317 -20.47 0.71 4.62
C ALA A 317 -20.84 0.30 3.17
N TYR A 318 -19.96 -0.40 2.45
CA TYR A 318 -20.13 -0.81 1.05
C TYR A 318 -20.67 -2.23 0.87
N GLU A 319 -21.00 -2.95 1.94
CA GLU A 319 -21.72 -4.22 1.79
C GLU A 319 -23.17 -3.99 1.35
N GLY A 320 -23.55 -4.55 0.19
CA GLY A 320 -24.90 -4.43 -0.39
C GLY A 320 -24.96 -3.64 -1.71
N LYS A 321 -26.15 -3.58 -2.33
CA LYS A 321 -26.36 -2.93 -3.64
C LYS A 321 -26.10 -1.42 -3.59
N GLU A 322 -26.52 -0.76 -2.52
CA GLU A 322 -26.32 0.69 -2.33
C GLU A 322 -24.85 1.05 -2.13
N GLY A 323 -24.10 0.19 -1.45
CA GLY A 323 -22.66 0.27 -1.32
C GLY A 323 -21.97 0.26 -2.68
N ARG A 324 -22.24 -0.75 -3.52
CA ARG A 324 -21.67 -0.85 -4.87
C ARG A 324 -21.95 0.41 -5.71
N ALA A 325 -23.18 0.90 -5.71
CA ALA A 325 -23.52 2.13 -6.45
C ALA A 325 -22.76 3.36 -5.94
N ARG A 326 -22.47 3.45 -4.63
CA ARG A 326 -21.65 4.52 -4.05
C ARG A 326 -20.18 4.39 -4.45
N VAL A 327 -19.63 3.18 -4.50
CA VAL A 327 -18.28 2.91 -5.02
C VAL A 327 -18.16 3.32 -6.49
N GLU A 328 -19.12 2.92 -7.33
CA GLU A 328 -19.15 3.27 -8.75
C GLU A 328 -19.19 4.79 -8.96
N ARG A 329 -20.05 5.51 -8.23
CA ARG A 329 -20.10 6.98 -8.30
C ARG A 329 -18.78 7.62 -7.88
N ARG A 330 -18.11 7.10 -6.85
CA ARG A 330 -16.79 7.61 -6.44
C ARG A 330 -15.73 7.38 -7.49
N PHE A 331 -15.68 6.19 -8.09
CA PHE A 331 -14.75 5.92 -9.18
C PHE A 331 -14.99 6.85 -10.38
N ALA A 332 -16.25 7.09 -10.74
CA ALA A 332 -16.59 8.03 -11.79
C ALA A 332 -16.14 9.47 -11.43
N SER A 333 -16.39 9.92 -10.19
CA SER A 333 -15.96 11.23 -9.71
C SER A 333 -14.44 11.38 -9.69
N MET A 334 -13.72 10.37 -9.21
CA MET A 334 -12.27 10.30 -9.23
C MET A 334 -11.73 10.42 -10.66
N TRP A 335 -12.30 9.66 -11.60
CA TRP A 335 -11.87 9.72 -13.00
C TRP A 335 -12.13 11.10 -13.62
N GLN A 336 -13.25 11.73 -13.29
CA GLN A 336 -13.55 13.10 -13.71
C GLN A 336 -12.56 14.12 -13.10
N ARG A 337 -12.16 13.96 -11.83
CA ARG A 337 -11.21 14.86 -11.15
C ARG A 337 -9.81 14.85 -11.75
N ILE A 338 -9.40 13.77 -12.42
CA ILE A 338 -8.15 13.77 -13.20
C ILE A 338 -8.18 14.89 -14.25
N TRP A 339 -9.33 15.11 -14.91
CA TRP A 339 -9.43 16.00 -16.07
C TRP A 339 -10.11 17.33 -15.79
N ARG A 340 -10.67 17.51 -14.58
CA ARG A 340 -11.43 18.69 -14.20
C ARG A 340 -10.92 19.27 -12.89
N THR A 341 -10.72 20.58 -12.89
CA THR A 341 -10.42 21.38 -11.69
C THR A 341 -11.60 21.26 -10.71
N PRO A 342 -11.36 21.20 -9.38
CA PRO A 342 -12.46 21.11 -8.43
C PRO A 342 -13.33 22.37 -8.54
N THR A 343 -14.65 22.19 -8.57
CA THR A 343 -15.58 23.31 -8.50
C THR A 343 -15.35 24.02 -7.17
N ALA A 344 -14.99 25.30 -7.22
CA ALA A 344 -14.67 26.08 -6.02
C ALA A 344 -15.91 26.22 -5.13
N THR A 345 -16.12 25.27 -4.23
CA THR A 345 -17.09 25.40 -3.14
C THR A 345 -16.34 25.32 -1.81
N GLY A 346 -16.00 26.50 -1.30
CA GLY A 346 -15.75 26.78 0.11
C GLY A 346 -14.52 26.12 0.73
N VAL A 347 -13.51 26.94 1.02
CA VAL A 347 -12.61 26.69 2.15
C VAL A 347 -13.49 26.61 3.40
N ILE A 348 -13.81 25.40 3.86
CA ILE A 348 -14.41 25.22 5.18
C ILE A 348 -13.26 24.94 6.12
N ALA A 349 -12.72 26.02 6.69
CA ALA A 349 -11.96 25.92 7.93
C ALA A 349 -12.83 25.16 8.95
N PRO A 350 -12.27 24.25 9.75
CA PRO A 350 -13.04 23.58 10.79
C PRO A 350 -13.60 24.66 11.71
N LYS A 351 -14.92 24.85 11.72
CA LYS A 351 -15.58 25.65 12.76
C LYS A 351 -15.20 25.01 14.09
N ALA A 352 -14.48 25.76 14.93
CA ALA A 352 -14.37 25.43 16.34
C ALA A 352 -15.80 25.36 16.91
N GLY A 353 -16.20 24.20 17.43
CA GLY A 353 -17.48 24.03 18.13
C GLY A 353 -18.54 23.18 17.43
N TRP A 354 -18.16 22.06 16.79
CA TRP A 354 -19.15 21.00 16.54
C TRP A 354 -19.32 20.17 17.82
N GLN A 355 -20.31 20.53 18.64
CA GLN A 355 -20.91 19.60 19.59
C GLN A 355 -21.72 18.59 18.79
N GLU A 356 -21.45 17.31 18.99
CA GLU A 356 -22.32 16.23 18.51
C GLU A 356 -23.73 16.47 19.07
N ALA A 357 -24.73 16.53 18.21
CA ALA A 357 -26.13 16.45 18.62
C ALA A 357 -26.38 15.03 19.20
N PRO A 358 -27.22 14.92 20.23
CA PRO A 358 -27.24 13.79 21.18
C PRO A 358 -27.54 12.43 20.57
#